data_AF-A0A3B9N6J2-F1
#
_entry.id   AF-A0A3B9N6J2-F1
#
_cell.length_a   1.000
_cell.length_b   1.000
_cell.length_c   1.000
_cell.angle_alpha   90.00
_cell.angle_beta   90.00
_cell.angle_gamma   90.00
#
_symmetry.space_group_name_H-M   'P 1'
#
loop_
_entity.id
_entity.type
_entity.pdbx_description
1 polymer ?
#
loop_
_entity_poly.entity_id
_entity_poly.type
_entity_poly.pdbx_seq_one_letter_code
_entity_poly.pdbx_strand_id
1 'polypeptide(L)'
;MNFKFTIAKKLILGFGIVTLAIFINIVLIDKTLKKSIEVNNKISTIYVPSADLIRELSNLMISSKMLIKNWVYIEKQSDTPDKNKLKELHRVDIPGINEKILKLSNKWTPEEQKLYEQLYVTISDTLFPMHQDIMNKLSTMESYDDFFLLMTDVYTKVEEGGDIIVLSDKIIERLSHLIEQHEAKVNNARQEMEDSFLSLENFIYVSGIILIIISIIIALVLSQLIIKPIKKIKDILILMGNGVMPNKQIKENNDEIGEMAAALNTLIRGLKETTDFSIEIGKGNFESPFVPLSENDDLGNALLEMRTNLKHATEEEARRKKEDDQRNWSAQGIAKFSDILRQNNDNMEKLALDVISNLVKYCDANQGGLFIVNDDDESDHFIEMSAAYAYNRKKFLEKRIEMGVGLIGRAVQESETIYITDIPDNYISITSGLGDDNPKSILIVPLVVNDKVYGVIEMASFKEFPKYQIEFIEKIGENIASTLSSVKVNIRTAELLERTRQQAEEMRAQEEEMRQNMEELQATQEESARREAELEKQLHEYERLKKQQESFIKKLDGNFSGGLVSALDEDEDEEEDEEKKSKPNIEEEEDEY
;
A
#
# COMPACT_ATOMS: atom_id res chain seq x y z
N MET A 1 13.95 40.79 4.30
CA MET A 1 14.90 39.72 4.67
C MET A 1 14.39 39.06 5.94
N ASN A 2 13.78 37.87 5.85
CA ASN A 2 13.11 37.26 7.01
C ASN A 2 14.14 36.64 7.95
N PHE A 3 14.23 37.17 9.17
CA PHE A 3 15.30 36.84 10.10
C PHE A 3 15.02 35.53 10.87
N LYS A 4 15.27 34.37 10.24
CA LYS A 4 15.15 33.05 10.90
C LYS A 4 15.95 33.02 12.21
N PHE A 5 15.30 32.63 13.31
CA PHE A 5 15.89 32.58 14.65
C PHE A 5 16.30 31.15 14.99
N THR A 6 17.38 30.73 14.33
CA THR A 6 17.88 29.35 14.27
C THR A 6 18.26 28.76 15.62
N ILE A 7 18.35 27.42 15.70
CA ILE A 7 18.88 26.70 16.88
C ILE A 7 20.24 27.26 17.29
N ALA A 8 21.14 27.47 16.31
CA ALA A 8 22.45 28.08 16.55
C ALA A 8 22.35 29.49 17.16
N LYS A 9 21.47 30.37 16.64
CA LYS A 9 21.26 31.72 17.19
C LYS A 9 20.68 31.69 18.61
N LYS A 10 19.74 30.78 18.89
CA LYS A 10 19.17 30.58 20.24
C LYS A 10 20.27 30.23 21.25
N LEU A 11 21.15 29.30 20.90
CA LEU A 11 22.28 28.87 21.75
C LEU A 11 23.32 29.97 21.92
N ILE A 12 23.76 30.61 20.82
CA ILE A 12 24.75 31.70 20.84
C ILE A 12 24.26 32.88 21.68
N LEU A 13 22.98 33.25 21.59
CA LEU A 13 22.40 34.33 22.39
C LEU A 13 22.33 33.95 23.89
N GLY A 14 21.94 32.71 24.21
CA GLY A 14 21.93 32.21 25.59
C GLY A 14 23.33 32.22 26.21
N PHE A 15 24.29 31.51 25.61
CA PHE A 15 25.66 31.48 26.14
C PHE A 15 26.33 32.86 26.10
N GLY A 16 26.10 33.67 25.06
CA GLY A 16 26.67 35.01 24.93
C GLY A 16 26.28 35.96 26.07
N ILE A 17 25.05 35.88 26.58
CA ILE A 17 24.62 36.63 27.77
C ILE A 17 25.44 36.24 29.01
N VAL A 18 25.66 34.93 29.22
CA VAL A 18 26.47 34.42 30.35
C VAL A 18 27.93 34.84 30.20
N THR A 19 28.53 34.68 29.02
CA THR A 19 29.92 35.06 28.75
C THR A 19 30.15 36.56 28.94
N LEU A 20 29.21 37.41 28.49
CA LEU A 20 29.27 38.86 28.69
C LEU A 20 29.15 39.24 30.18
N ALA A 21 28.25 38.60 30.92
CA ALA A 21 28.09 38.83 32.36
C ALA A 21 29.34 38.40 33.15
N ILE A 22 29.98 37.29 32.77
CA ILE A 22 31.28 36.86 33.35
C ILE A 22 32.38 37.88 33.03
N PHE A 23 32.48 38.35 31.79
CA PHE A 23 33.48 39.35 31.40
C PHE A 23 33.35 40.66 32.17
N ILE A 24 32.11 41.17 32.34
CA ILE A 24 31.84 42.37 33.14
C ILE A 24 32.28 42.17 34.60
N ASN A 25 32.03 41.00 35.19
CA ASN A 25 32.49 40.67 36.54
C ASN A 25 34.01 40.70 36.67
N ILE A 26 34.73 40.07 35.73
CA ILE A 26 36.20 40.04 35.73
C ILE A 26 36.77 41.47 35.69
N VAL A 27 36.22 42.35 34.85
CA VAL A 27 36.67 43.75 34.74
C VAL A 27 36.41 44.55 36.03
N LEU A 28 35.27 44.33 36.70
CA LEU A 28 34.95 45.00 37.96
C LEU A 28 35.82 44.51 39.13
N ILE A 29 36.10 43.20 39.20
CA ILE A 29 37.00 42.59 40.18
C ILE A 29 38.43 43.12 40.00
N ASP A 30 38.96 43.08 38.77
CA ASP A 30 40.31 43.59 38.43
C ASP A 30 40.49 45.07 38.80
N LYS A 31 39.52 45.92 38.44
CA LYS A 31 39.52 47.35 38.78
C LYS A 31 39.54 47.58 40.30
N THR A 32 38.79 46.77 41.05
CA THR A 32 38.68 46.91 42.51
C THR A 32 39.95 46.45 43.21
N LEU A 33 40.49 45.29 42.83
CA LEU A 33 41.77 44.77 43.34
C LEU A 33 42.93 45.75 43.08
N LYS A 34 43.00 46.34 41.89
CA LYS A 34 44.03 47.36 41.56
C LYS A 34 43.97 48.57 42.48
N LYS A 35 42.77 49.06 42.84
CA LYS A 35 42.61 50.15 43.81
C LYS A 35 43.13 49.73 45.19
N SER A 36 42.72 48.56 45.72
CA SER A 36 43.18 48.09 47.03
C SER A 36 44.70 47.89 47.09
N ILE A 37 45.31 47.39 46.01
CA ILE A 37 46.77 47.26 45.88
C ILE A 37 47.46 48.63 45.92
N GLU A 38 46.92 49.64 45.24
CA GLU A 38 47.48 51.00 45.27
C GLU A 38 47.43 51.62 46.69
N VAL A 39 46.31 51.42 47.41
CA VAL A 39 46.15 51.88 48.80
C VAL A 39 47.15 51.15 49.73
N ASN A 40 47.26 49.83 49.63
CA ASN A 40 48.25 49.04 50.39
C ASN A 40 49.70 49.49 50.12
N ASN A 41 50.02 49.82 48.87
CA ASN A 41 51.35 50.32 48.50
C ASN A 41 51.64 51.70 49.11
N LYS A 42 50.64 52.57 49.26
CA LYS A 42 50.79 53.86 49.96
C LYS A 42 51.01 53.69 51.46
N ILE A 43 50.29 52.77 52.10
CA ILE A 43 50.49 52.43 53.52
C ILE A 43 51.92 51.91 53.75
N SER A 44 52.33 50.90 52.99
CA SER A 44 53.60 50.17 53.19
C SER A 44 54.86 50.91 52.71
N THR A 45 54.76 51.76 51.68
CA THR A 45 55.94 52.46 51.09
C THR A 45 56.00 53.97 51.36
N ILE A 46 54.98 54.52 52.04
CA ILE A 46 54.93 55.93 52.42
C ILE A 46 54.55 56.06 53.90
N TYR A 47 53.30 55.80 54.28
CA TYR A 47 52.77 56.27 55.56
C TYR A 47 53.42 55.61 56.79
N VAL A 48 53.56 54.27 56.81
CA VAL A 48 54.20 53.57 57.94
C VAL A 48 55.68 53.96 58.08
N PRO A 49 56.53 53.86 57.02
CA PRO A 49 57.92 54.32 57.12
C PRO A 49 58.06 55.82 57.47
N SER A 50 57.08 56.66 57.15
CA SER A 50 57.09 58.08 57.55
C SER A 50 56.92 58.22 59.06
N ALA A 51 55.87 57.62 59.62
CA ALA A 51 55.62 57.64 61.06
C ALA A 51 56.81 57.08 61.86
N ASP A 52 57.41 55.97 61.40
CA ASP A 52 58.55 55.35 62.07
C ASP A 52 59.84 56.18 62.02
N LEU A 53 60.15 56.84 60.89
CA LEU A 53 61.32 57.72 60.80
C LEU A 53 61.14 59.01 61.62
N ILE A 54 59.94 59.58 61.65
CA ILE A 54 59.63 60.76 62.49
C ILE A 54 59.68 60.37 63.99
N ARG A 55 59.25 59.15 64.33
CA ARG A 55 59.38 58.56 65.67
C ARG A 55 60.84 58.30 66.07
N GLU A 56 61.68 57.81 65.16
CA GLU A 56 63.14 57.70 65.34
C GLU A 56 63.73 59.10 65.66
N LEU A 57 63.40 60.13 64.88
CA LEU A 57 63.83 61.51 65.14
C LEU A 57 63.29 62.06 66.47
N SER A 58 62.02 61.83 66.83
CA SER A 58 61.45 62.28 68.10
C SER A 58 62.18 61.70 69.30
N ASN A 59 62.52 60.40 69.25
CA ASN A 59 63.35 59.75 70.26
C ASN A 59 64.76 60.37 70.33
N LEU A 60 65.40 60.65 69.19
CA LEU A 60 66.71 61.34 69.16
C LEU A 60 66.63 62.77 69.71
N MET A 61 65.52 63.48 69.54
CA MET A 61 65.28 64.80 70.15
C MET A 61 65.08 64.70 71.67
N ILE A 62 64.37 63.70 72.16
CA ILE A 62 64.23 63.41 73.61
C ILE A 62 65.61 63.08 74.20
N SER A 63 66.43 62.27 73.53
CA SER A 63 67.82 62.02 73.94
C SER A 63 68.67 63.28 73.90
N SER A 64 68.57 64.13 72.87
CA SER A 64 69.29 65.40 72.80
C SER A 64 68.92 66.34 73.96
N LYS A 65 67.64 66.42 74.32
CA LYS A 65 67.13 67.19 75.48
C LYS A 65 67.68 66.66 76.81
N MET A 66 67.70 65.33 76.99
CA MET A 66 68.28 64.70 78.18
C MET A 66 69.79 64.97 78.26
N LEU A 67 70.53 64.75 77.18
CA LEU A 67 71.99 64.82 77.18
C LEU A 67 72.52 66.25 77.33
N ILE A 68 71.85 67.29 76.81
CA ILE A 68 72.24 68.68 77.11
C ILE A 68 71.98 69.03 78.58
N LYS A 69 70.92 68.46 79.19
CA LYS A 69 70.65 68.61 80.63
C LYS A 69 71.72 67.88 81.47
N ASN A 70 72.12 66.68 81.08
CA ASN A 70 73.22 65.95 81.74
C ASN A 70 74.56 66.68 81.59
N TRP A 71 74.84 67.28 80.43
CA TRP A 71 76.03 68.12 80.19
C TRP A 71 76.14 69.27 81.20
N VAL A 72 75.01 69.87 81.57
CA VAL A 72 74.95 71.01 82.50
C VAL A 72 74.98 70.57 83.96
N TYR A 73 74.14 69.62 84.37
CA TYR A 73 73.88 69.32 85.78
C TYR A 73 74.67 68.13 86.36
N ILE A 74 75.28 67.28 85.53
CA ILE A 74 75.90 66.01 85.97
C ILE A 74 77.37 65.94 85.51
N GLU A 75 77.61 66.14 84.22
CA GLU A 75 78.85 65.74 83.56
C GLU A 75 79.91 66.85 83.57
N LYS A 76 80.64 67.04 84.68
CA LYS A 76 81.72 68.05 84.79
C LYS A 76 82.97 67.75 83.96
N GLN A 77 83.26 66.49 83.62
CA GLN A 77 84.49 66.11 82.90
C GLN A 77 84.36 66.32 81.38
N SER A 78 85.47 66.52 80.70
CA SER A 78 85.53 66.50 79.22
C SER A 78 85.53 65.04 78.74
N ASP A 79 84.82 64.77 77.62
CA ASP A 79 84.77 63.49 76.91
C ASP A 79 84.16 62.27 77.63
N THR A 80 83.16 62.50 78.49
CA THR A 80 82.32 61.42 79.05
C THR A 80 81.31 60.87 78.01
N PRO A 81 80.73 59.67 78.22
CA PRO A 81 79.91 58.99 77.21
C PRO A 81 78.72 59.83 76.73
N ASP A 82 77.99 60.46 77.65
CA ASP A 82 76.84 61.32 77.36
C ASP A 82 77.23 62.53 76.50
N LYS A 83 78.36 63.18 76.83
CA LYS A 83 78.89 64.29 76.04
C LYS A 83 79.26 63.85 74.62
N ASN A 84 79.89 62.69 74.49
CA ASN A 84 80.24 62.16 73.17
C ASN A 84 79.00 61.74 72.37
N LYS A 85 77.97 61.17 73.02
CA LYS A 85 76.69 60.86 72.38
C LYS A 85 75.95 62.13 71.93
N LEU A 86 75.98 63.23 72.68
CA LEU A 86 75.39 64.50 72.22
C LEU A 86 76.11 65.07 70.99
N LYS A 87 77.46 65.04 70.98
CA LYS A 87 78.26 65.42 69.79
C LYS A 87 77.91 64.54 68.58
N GLU A 88 77.67 63.24 68.78
CA GLU A 88 77.30 62.28 67.74
C GLU A 88 75.87 62.52 67.21
N LEU A 89 74.89 62.74 68.10
CA LEU A 89 73.52 63.09 67.72
C LEU A 89 73.49 64.30 66.77
N HIS A 90 74.27 65.33 67.09
CA HIS A 90 74.32 66.59 66.34
C HIS A 90 75.05 66.48 65.00
N ARG A 91 76.01 65.56 64.89
CA ARG A 91 76.88 65.41 63.70
C ARG A 91 76.48 64.30 62.75
N VAL A 92 75.81 63.25 63.25
CA VAL A 92 75.57 62.00 62.52
C VAL A 92 74.09 61.59 62.58
N ASP A 93 73.56 61.32 63.77
CA ASP A 93 72.26 60.63 63.87
C ASP A 93 71.09 61.51 63.41
N ILE A 94 71.00 62.75 63.90
CA ILE A 94 69.90 63.66 63.55
C ILE A 94 69.99 64.16 62.10
N PRO A 95 71.17 64.52 61.55
CA PRO A 95 71.33 64.77 60.12
C PRO A 95 71.00 63.53 59.26
N GLY A 96 71.39 62.33 59.71
CA GLY A 96 71.18 61.07 58.98
C GLY A 96 69.71 60.63 58.93
N ILE A 97 68.96 60.75 60.03
CA ILE A 97 67.50 60.49 60.03
C ILE A 97 66.77 61.52 59.16
N ASN A 98 67.20 62.79 59.18
CA ASN A 98 66.66 63.82 58.28
C ASN A 98 66.92 63.49 56.81
N GLU A 99 68.11 62.97 56.43
CA GLU A 99 68.34 62.55 55.04
C GLU A 99 67.42 61.40 54.59
N LYS A 100 67.09 60.46 55.50
CA LYS A 100 66.07 59.42 55.25
C LYS A 100 64.67 60.04 55.08
N ILE A 101 64.28 60.96 55.96
CA ILE A 101 62.96 61.61 55.96
C ILE A 101 62.79 62.48 54.70
N LEU A 102 63.77 63.32 54.35
CA LEU A 102 63.71 64.18 53.16
C LEU A 102 63.61 63.40 51.85
N LYS A 103 64.16 62.18 51.77
CA LYS A 103 63.94 61.29 50.61
C LYS A 103 62.49 60.83 50.51
N LEU A 104 61.84 60.59 51.65
CA LEU A 104 60.46 60.10 51.73
C LEU A 104 59.41 61.23 51.65
N SER A 105 59.71 62.43 52.15
CA SER A 105 58.77 63.56 52.23
C SER A 105 58.36 64.13 50.87
N ASN A 106 59.14 63.87 49.81
CA ASN A 106 58.74 64.08 48.41
C ASN A 106 57.44 63.35 48.02
N LYS A 107 56.94 62.42 48.85
CA LYS A 107 55.68 61.69 48.67
C LYS A 107 54.59 62.07 49.67
N TRP A 108 54.81 63.05 50.54
CA TRP A 108 53.84 63.57 51.50
C TRP A 108 52.94 64.64 50.86
N THR A 109 52.03 65.25 51.62
CA THR A 109 51.42 66.51 51.14
C THR A 109 52.44 67.65 51.17
N PRO A 110 52.29 68.69 50.34
CA PRO A 110 53.12 69.90 50.41
C PRO A 110 53.05 70.61 51.78
N GLU A 111 52.00 70.37 52.56
CA GLU A 111 51.82 70.92 53.90
C GLU A 111 52.66 70.15 54.94
N GLU A 112 52.63 68.82 54.91
CA GLU A 112 53.47 67.94 55.75
C GLU A 112 54.95 68.15 55.47
N GLN A 113 55.35 68.18 54.19
CA GLN A 113 56.72 68.43 53.78
C GLN A 113 57.22 69.79 54.32
N LYS A 114 56.46 70.86 54.10
CA LYS A 114 56.80 72.21 54.57
C LYS A 114 56.85 72.32 56.11
N LEU A 115 55.94 71.65 56.81
CA LEU A 115 55.94 71.59 58.27
C LEU A 115 57.21 70.91 58.80
N TYR A 116 57.63 69.81 58.17
CA TYR A 116 58.86 69.12 58.51
C TYR A 116 60.12 69.93 58.18
N GLU A 117 60.19 70.56 57.00
CA GLU A 117 61.31 71.43 56.62
C GLU A 117 61.50 72.59 57.62
N GLN A 118 60.40 73.25 58.03
CA GLN A 118 60.44 74.28 59.08
C GLN A 118 60.88 73.73 60.44
N LEU A 119 60.49 72.49 60.77
CA LEU A 119 60.87 71.83 62.02
C LEU A 119 62.36 71.48 62.02
N TYR A 120 62.89 70.93 60.93
CA TYR A 120 64.31 70.61 60.81
C TYR A 120 65.18 71.87 60.84
N VAL A 121 64.80 72.94 60.14
CA VAL A 121 65.49 74.25 60.25
C VAL A 121 65.49 74.77 61.69
N THR A 122 64.40 74.56 62.45
CA THR A 122 64.35 74.93 63.87
C THR A 122 65.31 74.08 64.73
N ILE A 123 65.56 72.82 64.36
CA ILE A 123 66.58 71.97 64.98
C ILE A 123 67.99 72.44 64.60
N SER A 124 68.31 72.53 63.30
CA SER A 124 69.67 72.73 62.79
C SER A 124 70.19 74.16 62.96
N ASP A 125 69.33 75.17 62.81
CA ASP A 125 69.75 76.57 62.69
C ASP A 125 69.44 77.37 63.97
N THR A 126 68.67 76.80 64.90
CA THR A 126 68.34 77.43 66.20
C THR A 126 68.78 76.54 67.37
N LEU A 127 68.20 75.35 67.55
CA LEU A 127 68.45 74.53 68.73
C LEU A 127 69.90 74.00 68.79
N PHE A 128 70.46 73.56 67.66
CA PHE A 128 71.84 73.08 67.59
C PHE A 128 72.88 74.17 67.93
N PRO A 129 72.81 75.41 67.38
CA PRO A 129 73.61 76.53 67.85
C PRO A 129 73.46 76.83 69.35
N MET A 130 72.25 76.76 69.90
CA MET A 130 72.04 76.96 71.35
C MET A 130 72.71 75.87 72.19
N HIS A 131 72.63 74.60 71.77
CA HIS A 131 73.39 73.53 72.41
C HIS A 131 74.91 73.74 72.27
N GLN A 132 75.38 74.20 71.10
CA GLN A 132 76.80 74.46 70.85
C GLN A 132 77.35 75.62 71.71
N ASP A 133 76.58 76.68 71.93
CA ASP A 133 76.92 77.75 72.88
C ASP A 133 77.17 77.17 74.29
N ILE A 134 76.23 76.37 74.80
CA ILE A 134 76.37 75.67 76.09
C ILE A 134 77.58 74.71 76.10
N MET A 135 77.76 73.88 75.06
CA MET A 135 78.88 72.92 74.97
C MET A 135 80.25 73.62 74.88
N ASN A 136 80.32 74.81 74.26
CA ASN A 136 81.54 75.61 74.15
C ASN A 136 81.84 76.38 75.44
N LYS A 137 80.81 76.98 76.06
CA LYS A 137 80.89 77.60 77.39
C LYS A 137 81.35 76.60 78.44
N LEU A 138 80.80 75.38 78.43
CA LEU A 138 81.12 74.27 79.33
C LEU A 138 82.07 73.24 78.71
N SER A 139 83.20 73.72 78.17
CA SER A 139 84.20 72.90 77.47
C SER A 139 85.37 72.44 78.37
N THR A 140 85.64 73.16 79.47
CA THR A 140 86.74 72.88 80.42
C THR A 140 86.21 72.65 81.83
N MET A 141 86.93 71.92 82.69
CA MET A 141 86.48 71.72 84.07
C MET A 141 86.37 73.03 84.87
N GLU A 142 87.23 74.01 84.60
CA GLU A 142 87.20 75.35 85.23
C GLU A 142 85.90 76.11 84.94
N SER A 143 85.34 75.97 83.72
CA SER A 143 84.06 76.60 83.36
C SER A 143 82.83 76.04 84.13
N TYR A 144 82.97 74.90 84.81
CA TYR A 144 81.94 74.35 85.71
C TYR A 144 82.02 74.87 87.15
N ASP A 145 83.02 75.69 87.46
CA ASP A 145 83.19 76.32 88.77
C ASP A 145 83.00 77.85 88.71
N ASP A 146 82.81 78.43 87.51
CA ASP A 146 82.29 79.79 87.32
C ASP A 146 80.78 79.85 87.61
N PHE A 147 80.47 80.28 88.84
CA PHE A 147 79.11 80.47 89.32
C PHE A 147 78.32 81.52 88.52
N PHE A 148 78.97 82.56 87.97
CA PHE A 148 78.26 83.59 87.21
C PHE A 148 77.82 83.04 85.86
N LEU A 149 78.76 82.45 85.10
CA LEU A 149 78.49 81.79 83.82
C LEU A 149 77.36 80.75 83.94
N LEU A 150 77.41 79.92 84.98
CA LEU A 150 76.37 78.92 85.24
C LEU A 150 75.00 79.56 85.51
N MET A 151 74.94 80.57 86.39
CA MET A 151 73.68 81.18 86.83
C MET A 151 73.04 82.15 85.82
N THR A 152 73.81 82.82 84.95
CA THR A 152 73.24 83.78 83.97
C THR A 152 73.02 83.18 82.60
N ASP A 153 73.95 82.35 82.13
CA ASP A 153 74.11 82.01 80.71
C ASP A 153 73.85 80.54 80.38
N VAL A 154 73.76 79.67 81.39
CA VAL A 154 73.60 78.22 81.23
C VAL A 154 72.30 77.71 81.86
N TYR A 155 72.13 77.83 83.19
CA TYR A 155 70.97 77.27 83.87
C TYR A 155 69.66 77.89 83.37
N THR A 156 69.63 79.22 83.19
CA THR A 156 68.50 79.97 82.59
C THR A 156 68.04 79.47 81.22
N LYS A 157 68.86 78.69 80.52
CA LYS A 157 68.54 78.09 79.21
C LYS A 157 68.18 76.60 79.31
N VAL A 158 68.70 75.88 80.29
CA VAL A 158 68.64 74.40 80.40
C VAL A 158 67.83 73.91 81.62
N GLU A 159 67.34 74.81 82.47
CA GLU A 159 66.33 74.54 83.50
C GLU A 159 64.91 74.41 82.93
N GLU A 160 63.98 73.91 83.74
CA GLU A 160 62.58 73.76 83.32
C GLU A 160 61.93 75.14 83.07
N GLY A 161 61.59 75.41 81.81
CA GLY A 161 61.14 76.73 81.34
C GLY A 161 62.20 77.57 80.65
N GLY A 162 63.47 77.15 80.65
CA GLY A 162 64.56 77.80 79.92
C GLY A 162 64.48 77.57 78.40
N ASP A 163 65.12 78.47 77.62
CA ASP A 163 64.99 78.54 76.15
C ASP A 163 65.17 77.19 75.44
N ILE A 164 66.19 76.41 75.82
CA ILE A 164 66.55 75.14 75.16
C ILE A 164 65.52 74.06 75.48
N ILE A 165 65.04 74.01 76.72
CA ILE A 165 64.02 73.05 77.17
C ILE A 165 62.70 73.34 76.47
N VAL A 166 62.23 74.59 76.49
CA VAL A 166 60.98 75.02 75.84
C VAL A 166 61.02 74.80 74.33
N LEU A 167 62.14 75.10 73.67
CA LEU A 167 62.29 74.85 72.23
C LEU A 167 62.32 73.35 71.91
N SER A 168 63.01 72.54 72.72
CA SER A 168 63.06 71.09 72.56
C SER A 168 61.67 70.46 72.70
N ASP A 169 60.90 70.84 73.73
CA ASP A 169 59.55 70.32 73.94
C ASP A 169 58.61 70.71 72.79
N LYS A 170 58.70 71.95 72.30
CA LYS A 170 57.93 72.42 71.13
C LYS A 170 58.29 71.70 69.82
N ILE A 171 59.53 71.21 69.70
CA ILE A 171 59.96 70.35 68.58
C ILE A 171 59.38 68.94 68.75
N ILE A 172 59.48 68.35 69.94
CA ILE A 172 58.97 67.00 70.26
C ILE A 172 57.44 66.94 70.14
N GLU A 173 56.72 67.97 70.59
CA GLU A 173 55.27 68.14 70.42
C GLU A 173 54.89 68.14 68.93
N ARG A 174 55.59 68.92 68.10
CA ARG A 174 55.32 69.00 66.65
C ARG A 174 55.67 67.71 65.91
N LEU A 175 56.75 67.03 66.29
CA LEU A 175 57.08 65.69 65.78
C LEU A 175 55.99 64.68 66.16
N SER A 176 55.50 64.73 67.40
CA SER A 176 54.41 63.86 67.87
C SER A 176 53.13 64.08 67.09
N HIS A 177 52.74 65.33 66.84
CA HIS A 177 51.57 65.64 66.04
C HIS A 177 51.71 65.19 64.56
N LEU A 178 52.92 65.25 63.99
CA LEU A 178 53.15 64.73 62.63
C LEU A 178 53.09 63.20 62.59
N ILE A 179 53.53 62.50 63.65
CA ILE A 179 53.34 61.05 63.81
C ILE A 179 51.82 60.72 63.87
N GLU A 180 51.05 61.42 64.69
CA GLU A 180 49.58 61.25 64.77
C GLU A 180 48.91 61.44 63.41
N GLN A 181 49.31 62.44 62.62
CA GLN A 181 48.79 62.66 61.27
C GLN A 181 49.10 61.49 60.33
N HIS A 182 50.32 60.95 60.34
CA HIS A 182 50.67 59.79 59.52
C HIS A 182 49.97 58.50 60.00
N GLU A 183 49.83 58.28 61.31
CA GLU A 183 49.12 57.11 61.85
C GLU A 183 47.61 57.19 61.59
N ALA A 184 47.00 58.37 61.66
CA ALA A 184 45.63 58.59 61.19
C ALA A 184 45.47 58.28 59.70
N LYS A 185 46.46 58.64 58.85
CA LYS A 185 46.47 58.25 57.43
C LYS A 185 46.62 56.75 57.21
N VAL A 186 47.44 56.05 58.01
CA VAL A 186 47.53 54.57 57.99
C VAL A 186 46.18 53.96 58.31
N ASN A 187 45.55 54.38 59.40
CA ASN A 187 44.28 53.82 59.86
C ASN A 187 43.13 54.10 58.87
N ASN A 188 43.01 55.32 58.36
CA ASN A 188 41.99 55.68 57.37
C ASN A 188 42.18 54.92 56.04
N ALA A 189 43.41 54.81 55.54
CA ALA A 189 43.71 54.06 54.32
C ALA A 189 43.49 52.55 54.50
N ARG A 190 43.80 52.01 55.69
CA ARG A 190 43.52 50.62 56.05
C ARG A 190 42.02 50.36 56.10
N GLN A 191 41.24 51.25 56.71
CA GLN A 191 39.78 51.14 56.74
C GLN A 191 39.17 51.21 55.33
N GLU A 192 39.59 52.17 54.49
CA GLU A 192 39.15 52.25 53.08
C GLU A 192 39.45 50.95 52.32
N MET A 193 40.58 50.31 52.60
CA MET A 193 40.97 49.04 52.01
C MET A 193 40.12 47.86 52.53
N GLU A 194 39.88 47.76 53.84
CA GLU A 194 39.04 46.73 54.45
C GLU A 194 37.57 46.85 53.99
N ASP A 195 37.01 48.07 53.96
CA ASP A 195 35.68 48.36 53.39
C ASP A 195 35.61 48.02 51.88
N SER A 196 36.68 48.29 51.12
CA SER A 196 36.77 47.91 49.70
C SER A 196 36.82 46.40 49.50
N PHE A 197 37.47 45.64 50.39
CA PHE A 197 37.48 44.17 50.34
C PHE A 197 36.13 43.57 50.72
N LEU A 198 35.48 44.05 51.78
CA LEU A 198 34.13 43.61 52.15
C LEU A 198 33.11 43.94 51.04
N SER A 199 33.26 45.08 50.37
CA SER A 199 32.44 45.44 49.20
C SER A 199 32.67 44.49 48.02
N LEU A 200 33.93 44.09 47.77
CA LEU A 200 34.30 43.13 46.72
C LEU A 200 33.79 41.71 47.02
N GLU A 201 33.86 41.26 48.27
CA GLU A 201 33.34 39.96 48.70
C GLU A 201 31.82 39.89 48.51
N ASN A 202 31.08 40.89 49.01
CA ASN A 202 29.63 40.99 48.80
C ASN A 202 29.27 41.05 47.32
N PHE A 203 30.03 41.79 46.50
CA PHE A 203 29.84 41.84 45.05
C PHE A 203 30.00 40.46 44.40
N ILE A 204 31.03 39.69 44.78
CA ILE A 204 31.30 38.34 44.25
C ILE A 204 30.16 37.37 44.61
N TYR A 205 29.66 37.37 45.85
CA TYR A 205 28.53 36.51 46.24
C TYR A 205 27.24 36.88 45.50
N VAL A 206 26.89 38.18 45.44
CA VAL A 206 25.68 38.65 44.77
C VAL A 206 25.75 38.38 43.26
N SER A 207 26.88 38.63 42.61
CA SER A 207 27.02 38.39 41.18
C SER A 207 27.06 36.90 40.83
N GLY A 208 27.65 36.05 41.69
CA GLY A 208 27.59 34.60 41.58
C GLY A 208 26.15 34.06 41.63
N ILE A 209 25.34 34.54 42.58
CA ILE A 209 23.91 34.20 42.68
C ILE A 209 23.15 34.67 41.42
N ILE A 210 23.41 35.88 40.93
CA ILE A 210 22.80 36.41 39.70
C ILE A 210 23.18 35.56 38.48
N LEU A 211 24.44 35.14 38.34
CA LEU A 211 24.89 34.26 37.25
C LEU A 211 24.21 32.89 37.28
N ILE A 212 24.00 32.31 38.47
CA ILE A 212 23.25 31.06 38.64
C ILE A 212 21.78 31.25 38.22
N ILE A 213 21.12 32.32 38.66
CA ILE A 213 19.73 32.63 38.30
C ILE A 213 19.58 32.84 36.78
N ILE A 214 20.48 33.61 36.16
CA ILE A 214 20.52 33.83 34.70
C ILE A 214 20.69 32.49 33.97
N SER A 215 21.59 31.62 34.44
CA SER A 215 21.84 30.30 33.84
C SER A 215 20.61 29.39 33.92
N ILE A 216 19.89 29.39 35.05
CA ILE A 216 18.62 28.65 35.22
C ILE A 216 17.54 29.19 34.28
N ILE A 217 17.39 30.52 34.17
CA ILE A 217 16.43 31.15 33.26
C ILE A 217 16.72 30.77 31.81
N ILE A 218 17.99 30.81 31.39
CA ILE A 218 18.41 30.42 30.04
C ILE A 218 18.15 28.94 29.78
N ALA A 219 18.44 28.05 30.75
CA ALA A 219 18.13 26.62 30.63
C ALA A 219 16.61 26.36 30.48
N LEU A 220 15.77 27.07 31.25
CA LEU A 220 14.31 27.00 31.14
C LEU A 220 13.81 27.52 29.78
N VAL A 221 14.37 28.61 29.26
CA VAL A 221 14.03 29.18 27.94
C VAL A 221 14.44 28.23 26.81
N LEU A 222 15.67 27.72 26.81
CA LEU A 222 16.15 26.75 25.80
C LEU A 222 15.35 25.44 25.86
N SER A 223 14.97 24.98 27.07
CA SER A 223 14.08 23.83 27.25
C SER A 223 12.72 24.03 26.57
N GLN A 224 12.16 25.25 26.62
CA GLN A 224 10.90 25.56 25.95
C GLN A 224 11.05 25.80 24.43
N LEU A 225 12.12 26.45 23.99
CA LEU A 225 12.34 26.86 22.59
C LEU A 225 13.02 25.80 21.70
N ILE A 226 13.57 24.73 22.29
CA ILE A 226 14.31 23.66 21.59
C ILE A 226 13.83 22.29 22.06
N ILE A 227 13.98 21.96 23.35
CA ILE A 227 13.79 20.58 23.86
C ILE A 227 12.32 20.13 23.76
N LYS A 228 11.36 20.95 24.20
CA LYS A 228 9.92 20.62 24.13
C LYS A 228 9.42 20.39 22.68
N PRO A 229 9.73 21.26 21.68
CA PRO A 229 9.45 21.01 20.27
C PRO A 229 10.05 19.70 19.73
N ILE A 230 11.35 19.46 19.93
CA ILE A 230 12.03 18.25 19.45
C ILE A 230 11.43 16.99 20.09
N LYS A 231 11.13 17.04 21.40
CA LYS A 231 10.48 15.91 22.07
C LYS A 231 9.10 15.59 21.45
N LYS A 232 8.28 16.59 21.11
CA LYS A 232 6.98 16.36 20.43
C LYS A 232 7.14 15.70 19.07
N ILE A 233 8.08 16.16 18.25
CA ILE A 233 8.40 15.56 16.94
C ILE A 233 8.80 14.09 17.13
N LYS A 234 9.71 13.82 18.06
CA LYS A 234 10.16 12.46 18.39
C LYS A 234 9.04 11.58 18.96
N ASP A 235 8.16 12.10 19.82
CA ASP A 235 7.03 11.36 20.39
C ASP A 235 6.00 11.00 19.28
N ILE A 236 5.79 11.87 18.29
CA ILE A 236 4.90 11.62 17.14
C ILE A 236 5.53 10.63 16.15
N LEU A 237 6.84 10.72 15.87
CA LEU A 237 7.54 9.74 15.04
C LEU A 237 7.47 8.32 15.61
N ILE A 238 7.59 8.16 16.94
CA ILE A 238 7.40 6.85 17.60
C ILE A 238 5.95 6.37 17.47
N LEU A 239 4.97 7.26 17.62
CA LEU A 239 3.55 6.93 17.49
C LEU A 239 3.20 6.48 16.07
N MET A 240 3.75 7.14 15.04
CA MET A 240 3.59 6.74 13.63
C MET A 240 4.38 5.48 13.28
N GLY A 241 5.56 5.26 13.88
CA GLY A 241 6.32 4.01 13.74
C GLY A 241 5.59 2.78 14.29
N ASN A 242 4.61 2.98 15.18
CA ASN A 242 3.69 1.95 15.65
C ASN A 242 2.40 1.85 14.81
N GLY A 243 2.33 2.48 13.64
CA GLY A 243 1.17 2.46 12.73
C GLY A 243 -0.01 3.33 13.17
N VAL A 244 0.14 4.17 14.20
CA VAL A 244 -0.95 5.03 14.71
C VAL A 244 -0.83 6.43 14.09
N MET A 245 -1.91 6.94 13.50
CA MET A 245 -1.91 8.27 12.88
C MET A 245 -2.23 9.38 13.90
N PRO A 246 -1.49 10.51 13.91
CA PRO A 246 -1.69 11.58 14.88
C PRO A 246 -2.86 12.51 14.51
N ASN A 247 -3.83 12.65 15.41
CA ASN A 247 -5.04 13.48 15.21
C ASN A 247 -4.80 15.01 15.13
N LYS A 248 -3.56 15.50 15.22
CA LYS A 248 -3.22 16.94 15.17
C LYS A 248 -1.88 17.17 14.50
N GLN A 249 -1.84 18.13 13.58
CA GLN A 249 -0.60 18.64 12.98
C GLN A 249 0.29 19.33 14.03
N ILE A 250 1.59 19.31 13.76
CA ILE A 250 2.61 19.96 14.57
C ILE A 250 2.67 21.44 14.20
N LYS A 251 2.77 22.34 15.18
CA LYS A 251 2.97 23.76 14.90
C LYS A 251 4.35 23.98 14.30
N GLU A 252 4.36 24.43 13.05
CA GLU A 252 5.55 24.93 12.35
C GLU A 252 5.99 26.29 12.93
N ASN A 253 7.30 26.46 13.06
CA ASN A 253 7.97 27.71 13.47
C ASN A 253 8.93 28.15 12.36
N ASN A 254 9.46 29.38 12.42
CA ASN A 254 10.38 29.88 11.41
C ASN A 254 11.86 29.61 11.78
N ASP A 255 12.16 28.33 12.03
CA ASP A 255 13.45 27.77 12.42
C ASP A 255 13.58 26.30 11.93
N GLU A 256 14.74 25.68 12.13
CA GLU A 256 15.05 24.33 11.64
C GLU A 256 14.12 23.25 12.27
N ILE A 257 13.62 23.49 13.48
CA ILE A 257 12.67 22.58 14.13
C ILE A 257 11.28 22.70 13.49
N GLY A 258 10.93 23.90 13.03
CA GLY A 258 9.76 24.13 12.18
C GLY A 258 9.86 23.47 10.80
N GLU A 259 11.05 23.44 10.20
CA GLU A 259 11.30 22.71 8.95
C GLU A 259 11.13 21.19 9.14
N MET A 260 11.64 20.63 10.24
CA MET A 260 11.36 19.24 10.65
C MET A 260 9.86 19.00 10.88
N ALA A 261 9.14 19.97 11.47
CA ALA A 261 7.70 19.87 11.68
C ALA A 261 6.90 19.91 10.37
N ALA A 262 7.30 20.73 9.39
CA ALA A 262 6.66 20.83 8.08
C ALA A 262 6.86 19.56 7.23
N ALA A 263 8.06 18.98 7.28
CA ALA A 263 8.36 17.68 6.67
C ALA A 263 7.49 16.57 7.30
N LEU A 264 7.41 16.53 8.63
CA LEU A 264 6.58 15.54 9.34
C LEU A 264 5.08 15.76 9.11
N ASN A 265 4.59 17.00 9.05
CA ASN A 265 3.20 17.32 8.68
C ASN A 265 2.87 16.85 7.25
N THR A 266 3.82 16.96 6.32
CA THR A 266 3.67 16.46 4.94
C THR A 266 3.62 14.93 4.90
N LEU A 267 4.47 14.25 5.67
CA LEU A 267 4.45 12.79 5.79
C LEU A 267 3.16 12.28 6.49
N ILE A 268 2.67 12.98 7.51
CA ILE A 268 1.37 12.72 8.16
C ILE A 268 0.22 12.86 7.15
N ARG A 269 0.23 13.89 6.31
CA ARG A 269 -0.79 14.10 5.27
C ARG A 269 -0.76 12.96 4.25
N GLY A 270 0.41 12.69 3.68
CA GLY A 270 0.58 11.63 2.68
C GLY A 270 0.14 10.26 3.19
N LEU A 271 0.66 9.79 4.34
CA LEU A 271 0.24 8.51 4.90
C LEU A 271 -1.26 8.43 5.20
N LYS A 272 -1.93 9.57 5.50
CA LYS A 272 -3.39 9.60 5.64
C LYS A 272 -4.07 9.43 4.29
N GLU A 273 -3.64 10.17 3.27
CA GLU A 273 -4.16 10.08 1.90
C GLU A 273 -3.95 8.67 1.33
N THR A 274 -2.78 8.05 1.57
CA THR A 274 -2.48 6.63 1.30
C THR A 274 -3.45 5.66 2.02
N THR A 275 -3.76 5.92 3.28
CA THR A 275 -4.67 5.09 4.10
C THR A 275 -6.12 5.22 3.61
N ASP A 276 -6.59 6.44 3.41
CA ASP A 276 -7.94 6.74 2.91
C ASP A 276 -8.15 6.13 1.51
N PHE A 277 -7.15 6.25 0.62
CA PHE A 277 -7.14 5.61 -0.71
C PHE A 277 -7.16 4.07 -0.64
N SER A 278 -6.36 3.47 0.25
CA SER A 278 -6.35 2.02 0.46
C SER A 278 -7.71 1.51 0.95
N ILE A 279 -8.41 2.28 1.78
CA ILE A 279 -9.78 1.99 2.24
C ILE A 279 -10.79 2.08 1.09
N GLU A 280 -10.66 3.04 0.18
CA GLU A 280 -11.53 3.13 -1.01
C GLU A 280 -11.29 1.98 -2.01
N ILE A 281 -10.04 1.60 -2.28
CA ILE A 281 -9.73 0.39 -3.07
C ILE A 281 -10.35 -0.84 -2.41
N GLY A 282 -10.24 -0.98 -1.08
CA GLY A 282 -10.84 -2.08 -0.32
C GLY A 282 -12.39 -2.14 -0.35
N LYS A 283 -13.06 -1.05 -0.77
CA LYS A 283 -14.51 -1.01 -1.03
C LYS A 283 -14.86 -1.27 -2.50
N GLY A 284 -13.88 -1.49 -3.37
CA GLY A 284 -14.07 -1.57 -4.83
C GLY A 284 -14.20 -0.21 -5.54
N ASN A 285 -13.91 0.91 -4.86
CA ASN A 285 -13.97 2.25 -5.46
C ASN A 285 -12.67 2.58 -6.22
N PHE A 286 -12.51 1.96 -7.39
CA PHE A 286 -11.31 2.14 -8.22
C PHE A 286 -11.23 3.50 -8.96
N GLU A 287 -12.26 4.33 -8.89
CA GLU A 287 -12.26 5.71 -9.43
C GLU A 287 -11.83 6.76 -8.39
N SER A 288 -11.50 6.35 -7.16
CA SER A 288 -11.05 7.26 -6.11
C SER A 288 -9.76 8.00 -6.51
N PRO A 289 -9.73 9.34 -6.43
CA PRO A 289 -8.56 10.13 -6.84
C PRO A 289 -7.45 10.04 -5.79
N PHE A 290 -6.24 9.70 -6.23
CA PHE A 290 -5.04 9.68 -5.41
C PHE A 290 -3.84 10.18 -6.22
N VAL A 291 -2.98 10.94 -5.55
CA VAL A 291 -1.75 11.52 -6.11
C VAL A 291 -0.61 11.16 -5.14
N PRO A 292 0.44 10.45 -5.58
CA PRO A 292 1.57 10.12 -4.72
C PRO A 292 2.32 11.37 -4.23
N LEU A 293 3.00 11.27 -3.08
CA LEU A 293 3.74 12.39 -2.46
C LEU A 293 4.83 12.98 -3.37
N SER A 294 5.40 12.17 -4.26
CA SER A 294 6.36 12.55 -5.30
C SER A 294 6.40 11.47 -6.38
N GLU A 295 7.10 11.71 -7.48
CA GLU A 295 7.37 10.68 -8.50
C GLU A 295 8.06 9.43 -7.93
N ASN A 296 8.83 9.58 -6.85
CA ASN A 296 9.55 8.51 -6.14
C ASN A 296 8.82 8.03 -4.86
N ASP A 297 7.50 8.18 -4.78
CA ASP A 297 6.69 7.58 -3.70
C ASP A 297 6.35 6.12 -4.04
N ASP A 298 7.28 5.21 -3.69
CA ASP A 298 7.18 3.78 -3.95
C ASP A 298 5.84 3.18 -3.48
N LEU A 299 5.35 3.61 -2.30
CA LEU A 299 4.11 3.09 -1.71
C LEU A 299 2.87 3.63 -2.44
N GLY A 300 2.85 4.93 -2.76
CA GLY A 300 1.79 5.53 -3.56
C GLY A 300 1.70 4.94 -4.97
N ASN A 301 2.85 4.72 -5.62
CA ASN A 301 2.94 4.11 -6.93
C ASN A 301 2.47 2.64 -6.91
N ALA A 302 2.92 1.84 -5.93
CA ALA A 302 2.48 0.45 -5.78
C ALA A 302 0.96 0.32 -5.54
N LEU A 303 0.34 1.26 -4.83
CA LEU A 303 -1.11 1.28 -4.62
C LEU A 303 -1.89 1.71 -5.88
N LEU A 304 -1.34 2.60 -6.71
CA LEU A 304 -1.90 2.92 -8.03
C LEU A 304 -1.84 1.71 -8.97
N GLU A 305 -0.75 0.94 -8.94
CA GLU A 305 -0.64 -0.32 -9.68
C GLU A 305 -1.64 -1.35 -9.16
N MET A 306 -1.70 -1.56 -7.84
CA MET A 306 -2.65 -2.48 -7.19
C MET A 306 -4.10 -2.15 -7.55
N ARG A 307 -4.51 -0.88 -7.49
CA ARG A 307 -5.84 -0.42 -7.94
C ARG A 307 -6.10 -0.80 -9.40
N THR A 308 -5.12 -0.59 -10.27
CA THR A 308 -5.24 -0.83 -11.72
C THR A 308 -5.36 -2.32 -12.02
N ASN A 309 -4.57 -3.15 -11.36
CA ASN A 309 -4.63 -4.62 -11.45
C ASN A 309 -5.95 -5.17 -10.88
N LEU A 310 -6.44 -4.66 -9.74
CA LEU A 310 -7.73 -5.05 -9.15
C LEU A 310 -8.92 -4.63 -10.03
N LYS A 311 -8.89 -3.43 -10.61
CA LYS A 311 -9.91 -2.98 -11.56
C LYS A 311 -9.97 -3.92 -12.78
N HIS A 312 -8.85 -4.20 -13.42
CA HIS A 312 -8.79 -5.13 -14.54
C HIS A 312 -9.26 -6.54 -14.17
N ALA A 313 -8.85 -7.08 -13.01
CA ALA A 313 -9.31 -8.38 -12.54
C ALA A 313 -10.83 -8.43 -12.33
N THR A 314 -11.41 -7.38 -11.75
CA THR A 314 -12.87 -7.28 -11.52
C THR A 314 -13.66 -7.17 -12.83
N GLU A 315 -13.16 -6.37 -13.78
CA GLU A 315 -13.74 -6.25 -15.13
C GLU A 315 -13.65 -7.56 -15.91
N GLU A 316 -12.52 -8.28 -15.80
CA GLU A 316 -12.34 -9.56 -16.48
C GLU A 316 -13.17 -10.69 -15.84
N GLU A 317 -13.29 -10.74 -14.52
CA GLU A 317 -14.16 -11.69 -13.81
C GLU A 317 -15.64 -11.47 -14.20
N ALA A 318 -16.09 -10.22 -14.27
CA ALA A 318 -17.44 -9.88 -14.74
C ALA A 318 -17.67 -10.34 -16.19
N ARG A 319 -16.66 -10.24 -17.07
CA ARG A 319 -16.72 -10.76 -18.44
C ARG A 319 -16.77 -12.29 -18.47
N ARG A 320 -15.85 -12.98 -17.79
CA ARG A 320 -15.79 -14.46 -17.72
C ARG A 320 -17.10 -15.03 -17.18
N LYS A 321 -17.65 -14.44 -16.12
CA LYS A 321 -18.94 -14.84 -15.56
C LYS A 321 -20.07 -14.77 -16.59
N LYS A 322 -20.14 -13.70 -17.39
CA LYS A 322 -21.14 -13.57 -18.46
C LYS A 322 -20.96 -14.64 -19.55
N GLU A 323 -19.72 -14.99 -19.89
CA GLU A 323 -19.41 -16.06 -20.85
C GLU A 323 -19.80 -17.44 -20.31
N ASP A 324 -19.56 -17.71 -19.03
CA ASP A 324 -19.94 -18.98 -18.38
C ASP A 324 -21.44 -19.09 -18.08
N ASP A 325 -22.12 -17.99 -17.73
CA ASP A 325 -23.59 -17.94 -17.64
C ASP A 325 -24.25 -18.28 -18.99
N GLN A 326 -23.69 -17.78 -20.10
CA GLN A 326 -24.14 -18.12 -21.46
C GLN A 326 -23.89 -19.60 -21.82
N ARG A 327 -22.71 -20.14 -21.50
CA ARG A 327 -22.38 -21.57 -21.71
C ARG A 327 -23.31 -22.48 -20.90
N ASN A 328 -23.55 -22.15 -19.63
CA ASN A 328 -24.45 -22.91 -18.75
C ASN A 328 -25.89 -22.88 -19.26
N TRP A 329 -26.37 -21.74 -19.77
CA TRP A 329 -27.66 -21.65 -20.45
C TRP A 329 -27.72 -22.60 -21.65
N SER A 330 -26.78 -22.49 -22.62
CA SER A 330 -26.82 -23.34 -23.82
C SER A 330 -26.69 -24.84 -23.48
N ALA A 331 -25.93 -25.22 -22.45
CA ALA A 331 -25.82 -26.59 -21.97
C ALA A 331 -27.14 -27.12 -21.36
N GLN A 332 -27.82 -26.32 -20.53
CA GLN A 332 -29.15 -26.65 -20.00
C GLN A 332 -30.19 -26.79 -21.13
N GLY A 333 -30.11 -25.92 -22.14
CA GLY A 333 -30.91 -26.03 -23.36
C GLY A 333 -30.69 -27.37 -24.05
N ILE A 334 -29.45 -27.71 -24.38
CA ILE A 334 -29.12 -28.97 -25.09
C ILE A 334 -29.63 -30.18 -24.30
N ALA A 335 -29.47 -30.22 -22.98
CA ALA A 335 -30.02 -31.29 -22.15
C ALA A 335 -31.55 -31.39 -22.26
N LYS A 336 -32.26 -30.26 -22.08
CA LYS A 336 -33.73 -30.20 -22.16
C LYS A 336 -34.26 -30.69 -23.52
N PHE A 337 -33.66 -30.24 -24.62
CA PHE A 337 -34.10 -30.68 -25.95
C PHE A 337 -33.72 -32.12 -26.26
N SER A 338 -32.58 -32.61 -25.74
CA SER A 338 -32.24 -34.05 -25.82
C SER A 338 -33.31 -34.93 -25.18
N ASP A 339 -33.95 -34.47 -24.09
CA ASP A 339 -35.07 -35.19 -23.47
C ASP A 339 -36.39 -35.07 -24.25
N ILE A 340 -36.69 -33.91 -24.83
CA ILE A 340 -37.87 -33.71 -25.69
C ILE A 340 -37.81 -34.62 -26.92
N LEU A 341 -36.64 -34.68 -27.58
CA LEU A 341 -36.42 -35.52 -28.75
C LEU A 341 -36.66 -37.00 -28.43
N ARG A 342 -36.09 -37.50 -27.32
CA ARG A 342 -36.27 -38.89 -26.86
C ARG A 342 -37.72 -39.30 -26.57
N GLN A 343 -38.63 -38.35 -26.28
CA GLN A 343 -40.01 -38.65 -25.83
C GLN A 343 -41.03 -38.80 -26.98
N ASN A 344 -40.67 -38.48 -28.22
CA ASN A 344 -41.58 -38.38 -29.36
C ASN A 344 -41.05 -39.08 -30.63
N ASN A 345 -40.31 -40.20 -30.46
CA ASN A 345 -39.65 -40.93 -31.56
C ASN A 345 -40.61 -41.73 -32.48
N ASP A 346 -41.92 -41.63 -32.28
CA ASP A 346 -42.97 -42.43 -32.90
C ASP A 346 -43.97 -41.59 -33.75
N ASN A 347 -43.96 -40.26 -33.62
CA ASN A 347 -44.91 -39.38 -34.32
C ASN A 347 -44.24 -38.06 -34.73
N MET A 348 -44.13 -37.84 -36.04
CA MET A 348 -43.42 -36.70 -36.62
C MET A 348 -44.06 -35.34 -36.28
N GLU A 349 -45.38 -35.21 -36.42
CA GLU A 349 -46.11 -33.96 -36.13
C GLU A 349 -45.98 -33.54 -34.66
N LYS A 350 -46.09 -34.50 -33.74
CA LYS A 350 -45.97 -34.30 -32.29
C LYS A 350 -44.55 -33.91 -31.92
N LEU A 351 -43.55 -34.60 -32.45
CA LEU A 351 -42.13 -34.25 -32.32
C LEU A 351 -41.88 -32.81 -32.80
N ALA A 352 -42.35 -32.49 -34.01
CA ALA A 352 -42.19 -31.19 -34.62
C ALA A 352 -42.77 -30.07 -33.75
N LEU A 353 -44.00 -30.27 -33.25
CA LEU A 353 -44.72 -29.30 -32.43
C LEU A 353 -44.12 -29.12 -31.04
N ASP A 354 -43.69 -30.20 -30.39
CA ASP A 354 -43.06 -30.14 -29.07
C ASP A 354 -41.66 -29.52 -29.14
N VAL A 355 -40.91 -29.76 -30.22
CA VAL A 355 -39.62 -29.09 -30.50
C VAL A 355 -39.83 -27.59 -30.71
N ILE A 356 -40.60 -27.17 -31.73
CA ILE A 356 -40.72 -25.74 -32.07
C ILE A 356 -41.38 -24.93 -30.95
N SER A 357 -42.40 -25.46 -30.29
CA SER A 357 -43.07 -24.76 -29.18
C SER A 357 -42.24 -24.69 -27.90
N ASN A 358 -41.19 -25.50 -27.76
CA ASN A 358 -40.20 -25.34 -26.70
C ASN A 358 -39.07 -24.40 -27.12
N LEU A 359 -38.61 -24.41 -28.38
CA LEU A 359 -37.55 -23.50 -28.88
C LEU A 359 -37.98 -22.04 -28.76
N VAL A 360 -39.17 -21.72 -29.25
CA VAL A 360 -39.75 -20.36 -29.19
C VAL A 360 -39.83 -19.86 -27.74
N LYS A 361 -40.30 -20.69 -26.80
CA LYS A 361 -40.36 -20.35 -25.36
C LYS A 361 -38.98 -20.21 -24.71
N TYR A 362 -38.02 -21.06 -25.10
CA TYR A 362 -36.70 -21.10 -24.46
C TYR A 362 -35.83 -19.93 -24.89
N CYS A 363 -35.96 -19.50 -26.15
CA CYS A 363 -35.22 -18.36 -26.71
C CYS A 363 -35.95 -17.00 -26.51
N ASP A 364 -37.14 -16.99 -25.90
CA ASP A 364 -38.03 -15.81 -25.77
C ASP A 364 -38.38 -15.16 -27.12
N ALA A 365 -38.62 -16.00 -28.13
CA ALA A 365 -39.08 -15.61 -29.45
C ALA A 365 -40.62 -15.49 -29.50
N ASN A 366 -41.15 -14.83 -30.53
CA ASN A 366 -42.60 -14.58 -30.64
C ASN A 366 -43.33 -15.68 -31.41
N GLN A 367 -42.68 -16.26 -32.40
CA GLN A 367 -43.19 -17.39 -33.18
C GLN A 367 -42.08 -18.20 -33.84
N GLY A 368 -42.42 -19.40 -34.32
CA GLY A 368 -41.57 -20.19 -35.18
C GLY A 368 -42.32 -21.33 -35.88
N GLY A 369 -41.74 -21.82 -36.96
CA GLY A 369 -42.18 -22.99 -37.71
C GLY A 369 -41.06 -24.04 -37.77
N LEU A 370 -41.43 -25.32 -37.71
CA LEU A 370 -40.58 -26.41 -38.14
C LEU A 370 -41.08 -26.91 -39.50
N PHE A 371 -40.18 -26.89 -40.47
CA PHE A 371 -40.37 -27.42 -41.80
C PHE A 371 -39.57 -28.72 -41.95
N ILE A 372 -40.09 -29.68 -42.70
CA ILE A 372 -39.46 -30.98 -42.98
C ILE A 372 -39.29 -31.10 -44.50
N VAL A 373 -38.20 -31.74 -44.93
CA VAL A 373 -37.98 -32.06 -46.35
C VAL A 373 -38.67 -33.38 -46.65
N ASN A 374 -39.57 -33.37 -47.63
CA ASN A 374 -40.21 -34.56 -48.16
C ASN A 374 -39.54 -34.97 -49.48
N ASP A 375 -39.08 -36.21 -49.51
CA ASP A 375 -38.27 -36.84 -50.56
C ASP A 375 -38.66 -38.33 -50.74
N ASP A 376 -39.94 -38.63 -50.51
CA ASP A 376 -40.49 -40.00 -50.58
C ASP A 376 -40.82 -40.45 -52.02
N ASP A 377 -40.80 -39.52 -52.98
CA ASP A 377 -40.94 -39.70 -54.43
C ASP A 377 -39.81 -38.93 -55.14
N GLU A 378 -38.98 -39.63 -55.92
CA GLU A 378 -37.81 -39.06 -56.62
C GLU A 378 -38.19 -37.96 -57.65
N SER A 379 -39.47 -37.86 -58.02
CA SER A 379 -39.99 -36.87 -58.96
C SER A 379 -40.63 -35.65 -58.30
N ASP A 380 -40.89 -35.68 -56.99
CA ASP A 380 -41.61 -34.63 -56.27
C ASP A 380 -41.00 -34.30 -54.88
N HIS A 381 -39.82 -33.68 -54.88
CA HIS A 381 -39.18 -33.17 -53.66
C HIS A 381 -39.75 -31.80 -53.26
N PHE A 382 -40.27 -31.68 -52.03
CA PHE A 382 -40.81 -30.43 -51.50
C PHE A 382 -40.54 -30.24 -50.00
N ILE A 383 -40.80 -29.04 -49.50
CA ILE A 383 -40.64 -28.68 -48.08
C ILE A 383 -42.03 -28.45 -47.49
N GLU A 384 -42.36 -29.14 -46.40
CA GLU A 384 -43.67 -29.07 -45.72
C GLU A 384 -43.57 -28.46 -44.32
N MET A 385 -44.50 -27.58 -43.96
CA MET A 385 -44.57 -27.01 -42.60
C MET A 385 -45.24 -27.98 -41.62
N SER A 386 -44.47 -28.92 -41.09
CA SER A 386 -44.94 -29.95 -40.15
C SER A 386 -45.50 -29.38 -38.83
N ALA A 387 -44.95 -28.25 -38.34
CA ALA A 387 -45.52 -27.58 -37.16
C ALA A 387 -45.30 -26.06 -37.15
N ALA A 388 -46.25 -25.31 -36.61
CA ALA A 388 -46.13 -23.87 -36.37
C ALA A 388 -46.65 -23.46 -34.97
N TYR A 389 -45.95 -22.52 -34.35
CA TYR A 389 -46.24 -22.03 -33.00
C TYR A 389 -46.10 -20.50 -32.93
N ALA A 390 -47.19 -19.80 -32.58
CA ALA A 390 -47.22 -18.34 -32.46
C ALA A 390 -48.14 -17.91 -31.30
N TYR A 391 -47.72 -16.92 -30.48
CA TYR A 391 -48.52 -16.36 -29.38
C TYR A 391 -49.28 -17.39 -28.52
N ASN A 392 -48.59 -18.44 -28.07
CA ASN A 392 -49.16 -19.54 -27.28
C ASN A 392 -50.32 -20.33 -27.93
N ARG A 393 -50.60 -20.16 -29.23
CA ARG A 393 -51.63 -20.90 -29.97
C ARG A 393 -51.02 -21.87 -30.98
N LYS A 394 -51.58 -23.07 -31.06
CA LYS A 394 -51.33 -24.01 -32.16
C LYS A 394 -52.03 -23.48 -33.42
N LYS A 395 -51.33 -23.37 -34.54
CA LYS A 395 -51.92 -23.23 -35.88
C LYS A 395 -51.43 -24.42 -36.70
N PHE A 396 -52.32 -25.33 -37.07
CA PHE A 396 -52.05 -26.29 -38.15
C PHE A 396 -52.33 -25.54 -39.46
N LEU A 397 -51.31 -25.46 -40.31
CA LEU A 397 -51.33 -24.75 -41.58
C LEU A 397 -50.48 -25.59 -42.54
N GLU A 398 -51.12 -26.49 -43.28
CA GLU A 398 -50.48 -27.26 -44.33
C GLU A 398 -49.96 -26.29 -45.40
N LYS A 399 -48.64 -26.05 -45.39
CA LYS A 399 -47.94 -25.18 -46.32
C LYS A 399 -46.80 -25.96 -46.96
N ARG A 400 -47.04 -26.40 -48.19
CA ARG A 400 -46.01 -26.89 -49.11
C ARG A 400 -45.23 -25.70 -49.70
N ILE A 401 -43.92 -25.87 -49.84
CA ILE A 401 -42.98 -24.92 -50.43
C ILE A 401 -42.08 -25.71 -51.39
N GLU A 402 -42.00 -25.30 -52.64
CA GLU A 402 -41.14 -25.95 -53.64
C GLU A 402 -39.64 -25.72 -53.34
N MET A 403 -38.80 -26.67 -53.73
CA MET A 403 -37.36 -26.61 -53.49
C MET A 403 -36.72 -25.36 -54.12
N GLY A 404 -35.80 -24.72 -53.38
CA GLY A 404 -35.16 -23.46 -53.78
C GLY A 404 -36.05 -22.20 -53.69
N VAL A 405 -37.32 -22.30 -53.29
CA VAL A 405 -38.22 -21.13 -53.19
C VAL A 405 -38.16 -20.47 -51.81
N GLY A 406 -37.92 -19.16 -51.80
CA GLY A 406 -37.86 -18.33 -50.59
C GLY A 406 -36.65 -18.61 -49.70
N LEU A 407 -36.59 -17.97 -48.54
CA LEU A 407 -35.44 -18.12 -47.63
C LEU A 407 -35.33 -19.53 -47.03
N ILE A 408 -36.45 -20.23 -46.83
CA ILE A 408 -36.47 -21.62 -46.36
C ILE A 408 -35.87 -22.54 -47.43
N GLY A 409 -36.31 -22.42 -48.70
CA GLY A 409 -35.74 -23.16 -49.82
C GLY A 409 -34.25 -22.86 -50.04
N ARG A 410 -33.83 -21.60 -49.83
CA ARG A 410 -32.41 -21.20 -49.86
C ARG A 410 -31.61 -21.85 -48.73
N ALA A 411 -32.11 -21.88 -47.50
CA ALA A 411 -31.43 -22.53 -46.37
C ALA A 411 -31.27 -24.05 -46.58
N VAL A 412 -32.25 -24.72 -47.22
CA VAL A 412 -32.10 -26.12 -47.64
C VAL A 412 -31.07 -26.30 -48.75
N GLN A 413 -31.00 -25.39 -49.72
CA GLN A 413 -30.10 -25.50 -50.86
C GLN A 413 -28.64 -25.16 -50.53
N GLU A 414 -28.41 -24.19 -49.65
CA GLU A 414 -27.07 -23.74 -49.26
C GLU A 414 -26.54 -24.44 -47.99
N SER A 415 -27.42 -25.08 -47.21
CA SER A 415 -27.10 -25.67 -45.89
C SER A 415 -26.52 -24.68 -44.86
N GLU A 416 -26.71 -23.37 -45.08
CA GLU A 416 -26.26 -22.29 -44.20
C GLU A 416 -27.40 -21.66 -43.37
N THR A 417 -27.08 -21.22 -42.16
CA THR A 417 -27.98 -20.42 -41.32
C THR A 417 -28.21 -19.03 -41.92
N ILE A 418 -29.46 -18.65 -42.11
CA ILE A 418 -29.84 -17.31 -42.58
C ILE A 418 -30.39 -16.52 -41.38
N TYR A 419 -29.66 -15.48 -40.96
CA TYR A 419 -30.10 -14.53 -39.93
C TYR A 419 -30.26 -13.12 -40.52
N ILE A 420 -31.45 -12.53 -40.35
CA ILE A 420 -31.83 -11.25 -40.95
C ILE A 420 -32.48 -10.34 -39.90
N THR A 421 -32.05 -9.08 -39.87
CA THR A 421 -32.63 -8.01 -39.02
C THR A 421 -33.29 -6.88 -39.82
N ASP A 422 -33.08 -6.83 -41.14
CA ASP A 422 -33.73 -5.88 -42.06
C ASP A 422 -34.80 -6.64 -42.87
N ILE A 423 -36.07 -6.48 -42.49
CA ILE A 423 -37.18 -7.35 -42.90
C ILE A 423 -38.20 -6.50 -43.68
N PRO A 424 -38.47 -6.80 -44.96
CA PRO A 424 -39.44 -6.04 -45.76
C PRO A 424 -40.86 -6.10 -45.18
N ASP A 425 -41.58 -4.98 -45.26
CA ASP A 425 -42.85 -4.73 -44.55
C ASP A 425 -43.98 -5.76 -44.76
N ASN A 426 -43.88 -6.62 -45.78
CA ASN A 426 -44.86 -7.65 -46.14
C ASN A 426 -44.30 -9.08 -46.09
N TYR A 427 -43.12 -9.33 -45.52
CA TYR A 427 -42.52 -10.68 -45.53
C TYR A 427 -43.25 -11.65 -44.59
N ILE A 428 -43.41 -11.27 -43.31
CA ILE A 428 -44.13 -12.03 -42.27
C ILE A 428 -44.80 -11.02 -41.33
N SER A 429 -46.12 -11.09 -41.17
CA SER A 429 -46.87 -10.31 -40.17
C SER A 429 -47.14 -11.13 -38.90
N ILE A 430 -46.83 -10.57 -37.73
CA ILE A 430 -47.13 -11.19 -36.44
C ILE A 430 -48.55 -10.77 -36.02
N THR A 431 -49.54 -11.57 -36.41
CA THR A 431 -50.95 -11.24 -36.22
C THR A 431 -51.41 -11.40 -34.78
N SER A 432 -51.90 -10.32 -34.15
CA SER A 432 -52.54 -10.36 -32.83
C SER A 432 -54.01 -9.96 -32.90
N GLY A 433 -54.82 -10.39 -31.92
CA GLY A 433 -56.25 -10.04 -31.85
C GLY A 433 -56.54 -8.56 -31.57
N LEU A 434 -55.52 -7.70 -31.57
CA LEU A 434 -55.56 -6.26 -31.32
C LEU A 434 -54.73 -5.44 -32.34
N GLY A 435 -54.15 -6.08 -33.35
CA GLY A 435 -53.29 -5.44 -34.36
C GLY A 435 -52.19 -6.38 -34.88
N ASP A 436 -51.56 -5.99 -35.99
CA ASP A 436 -50.46 -6.72 -36.62
C ASP A 436 -49.19 -5.85 -36.56
N ASP A 437 -48.02 -6.46 -36.32
CA ASP A 437 -46.72 -5.80 -36.30
C ASP A 437 -45.65 -6.72 -36.92
N ASN A 438 -44.52 -6.17 -37.34
CA ASN A 438 -43.46 -6.91 -38.05
C ASN A 438 -42.31 -7.32 -37.10
N PRO A 439 -41.74 -8.53 -37.24
CA PRO A 439 -40.57 -8.95 -36.46
C PRO A 439 -39.36 -8.06 -36.74
N LYS A 440 -38.46 -7.95 -35.75
CA LYS A 440 -37.17 -7.25 -35.89
C LYS A 440 -36.00 -8.18 -36.19
N SER A 441 -36.19 -9.49 -35.99
CA SER A 441 -35.25 -10.48 -36.52
C SER A 441 -35.97 -11.78 -36.90
N ILE A 442 -35.44 -12.40 -37.95
CA ILE A 442 -35.82 -13.74 -38.43
C ILE A 442 -34.54 -14.57 -38.48
N LEU A 443 -34.62 -15.77 -37.92
CA LEU A 443 -33.55 -16.76 -37.88
C LEU A 443 -34.04 -18.05 -38.52
N ILE A 444 -33.33 -18.50 -39.55
CA ILE A 444 -33.65 -19.69 -40.33
C ILE A 444 -32.44 -20.62 -40.25
N VAL A 445 -32.60 -21.77 -39.59
CA VAL A 445 -31.53 -22.75 -39.34
C VAL A 445 -31.87 -24.07 -40.05
N PRO A 446 -31.06 -24.51 -41.03
CA PRO A 446 -31.24 -25.80 -41.67
C PRO A 446 -30.91 -26.95 -40.72
N LEU A 447 -31.62 -28.06 -40.85
CA LEU A 447 -31.47 -29.25 -40.02
C LEU A 447 -30.65 -30.29 -40.77
N VAL A 448 -29.33 -30.19 -40.60
CA VAL A 448 -28.34 -30.99 -41.32
C VAL A 448 -27.82 -32.15 -40.46
N VAL A 449 -27.71 -33.35 -41.04
CA VAL A 449 -26.90 -34.45 -40.50
C VAL A 449 -26.35 -35.27 -41.67
N ASN A 450 -25.09 -35.70 -41.60
CA ASN A 450 -24.39 -36.43 -42.67
C ASN A 450 -24.53 -35.74 -44.06
N ASP A 451 -24.30 -34.43 -44.10
CA ASP A 451 -24.40 -33.57 -45.30
C ASP A 451 -25.77 -33.53 -45.99
N LYS A 452 -26.82 -34.11 -45.38
CA LYS A 452 -28.20 -34.05 -45.86
C LYS A 452 -29.07 -33.16 -44.96
N VAL A 453 -29.90 -32.32 -45.58
CA VAL A 453 -30.89 -31.48 -44.88
C VAL A 453 -32.21 -32.25 -44.76
N TYR A 454 -32.72 -32.38 -43.53
CA TYR A 454 -33.98 -33.07 -43.21
C TYR A 454 -35.13 -32.11 -42.92
N GLY A 455 -34.84 -30.82 -42.76
CA GLY A 455 -35.82 -29.80 -42.41
C GLY A 455 -35.18 -28.44 -42.18
N VAL A 456 -35.99 -27.48 -41.72
CA VAL A 456 -35.57 -26.11 -41.40
C VAL A 456 -36.38 -25.60 -40.21
N ILE A 457 -35.72 -24.97 -39.23
CA ILE A 457 -36.38 -24.15 -38.21
C ILE A 457 -36.41 -22.70 -38.70
N GLU A 458 -37.59 -22.08 -38.76
CA GLU A 458 -37.74 -20.63 -38.86
C GLU A 458 -38.22 -20.11 -37.49
N MET A 459 -37.60 -19.07 -36.95
CA MET A 459 -38.10 -18.33 -35.79
C MET A 459 -38.08 -16.83 -36.04
N ALA A 460 -39.08 -16.12 -35.52
CA ALA A 460 -39.19 -14.67 -35.63
C ALA A 460 -39.39 -14.03 -34.26
N SER A 461 -38.76 -12.86 -34.06
CA SER A 461 -38.74 -12.15 -32.78
C SER A 461 -38.80 -10.63 -32.97
N PHE A 462 -39.43 -9.92 -32.03
CA PHE A 462 -39.34 -8.45 -31.89
C PHE A 462 -38.02 -7.99 -31.26
N LYS A 463 -37.12 -8.92 -30.93
CA LYS A 463 -35.76 -8.70 -30.43
C LYS A 463 -34.77 -9.30 -31.44
N GLU A 464 -33.52 -8.83 -31.41
CA GLU A 464 -32.41 -9.55 -32.04
C GLU A 464 -32.06 -10.80 -31.23
N PHE A 465 -31.70 -11.89 -31.90
CA PHE A 465 -31.18 -13.09 -31.25
C PHE A 465 -29.68 -12.87 -30.88
N PRO A 466 -29.28 -12.94 -29.60
CA PRO A 466 -27.87 -12.89 -29.22
C PRO A 466 -27.10 -14.08 -29.82
N LYS A 467 -25.83 -13.88 -30.16
CA LYS A 467 -24.98 -14.90 -30.82
C LYS A 467 -25.01 -16.28 -30.13
N TYR A 468 -24.99 -16.32 -28.80
CA TYR A 468 -25.06 -17.58 -28.02
C TYR A 468 -26.40 -18.33 -28.15
N GLN A 469 -27.49 -17.65 -28.53
CA GLN A 469 -28.77 -18.29 -28.85
C GLN A 469 -28.76 -18.84 -30.28
N ILE A 470 -28.18 -18.11 -31.23
CA ILE A 470 -28.01 -18.59 -32.63
C ILE A 470 -27.17 -19.87 -32.64
N GLU A 471 -25.97 -19.83 -32.04
CA GLU A 471 -25.07 -20.98 -31.89
C GLU A 471 -25.73 -22.18 -31.18
N PHE A 472 -26.63 -21.91 -30.23
CA PHE A 472 -27.40 -22.94 -29.55
C PHE A 472 -28.47 -23.58 -30.45
N ILE A 473 -29.17 -22.79 -31.28
CA ILE A 473 -30.20 -23.28 -32.20
C ILE A 473 -29.56 -24.07 -33.35
N GLU A 474 -28.42 -23.62 -33.87
CA GLU A 474 -27.60 -24.35 -34.83
C GLU A 474 -27.18 -25.72 -34.26
N LYS A 475 -26.61 -25.73 -33.05
CA LYS A 475 -26.13 -26.95 -32.40
C LYS A 475 -27.25 -27.92 -31.96
N ILE A 476 -28.45 -27.43 -31.64
CA ILE A 476 -29.59 -28.32 -31.41
C ILE A 476 -30.25 -28.74 -32.73
N GLY A 477 -30.07 -27.98 -33.80
CA GLY A 477 -30.50 -28.32 -35.16
C GLY A 477 -29.92 -29.65 -35.65
N GLU A 478 -28.63 -29.90 -35.45
CA GLU A 478 -27.97 -31.19 -35.73
C GLU A 478 -28.64 -32.37 -34.98
N ASN A 479 -28.95 -32.19 -33.70
CA ASN A 479 -29.61 -33.21 -32.88
C ASN A 479 -31.07 -33.44 -33.32
N ILE A 480 -31.78 -32.38 -33.72
CA ILE A 480 -33.13 -32.46 -34.27
C ILE A 480 -33.08 -33.18 -35.62
N ALA A 481 -32.14 -32.86 -36.52
CA ALA A 481 -31.94 -33.51 -37.81
C ALA A 481 -31.71 -35.03 -37.68
N SER A 482 -30.80 -35.42 -36.79
CA SER A 482 -30.52 -36.83 -36.46
C SER A 482 -31.77 -37.57 -35.95
N THR A 483 -32.58 -36.89 -35.13
CA THR A 483 -33.86 -37.45 -34.63
C THR A 483 -34.90 -37.55 -35.74
N LEU A 484 -35.09 -36.50 -36.56
CA LEU A 484 -36.02 -36.50 -37.70
C LEU A 484 -35.65 -37.60 -38.70
N SER A 485 -34.37 -37.79 -39.00
CA SER A 485 -33.89 -38.91 -39.83
C SER A 485 -34.28 -40.26 -39.23
N SER A 486 -34.07 -40.44 -37.92
CA SER A 486 -34.41 -41.68 -37.22
C SER A 486 -35.92 -41.96 -37.22
N VAL A 487 -36.75 -40.94 -36.97
CA VAL A 487 -38.22 -41.07 -37.02
C VAL A 487 -38.71 -41.34 -38.44
N LYS A 488 -38.16 -40.67 -39.46
CA LYS A 488 -38.52 -40.92 -40.86
C LYS A 488 -38.18 -42.35 -41.29
N VAL A 489 -36.99 -42.86 -40.93
CA VAL A 489 -36.60 -44.26 -41.18
C VAL A 489 -37.50 -45.24 -40.43
N ASN A 490 -37.86 -44.97 -39.18
CA ASN A 490 -38.77 -45.82 -38.41
C ASN A 490 -40.17 -45.90 -39.04
N ILE A 491 -40.74 -44.75 -39.44
CA ILE A 491 -42.05 -44.69 -40.12
C ILE A 491 -42.01 -45.48 -41.43
N ARG A 492 -41.01 -45.23 -42.28
CA ARG A 492 -40.87 -45.94 -43.58
C ARG A 492 -40.64 -47.44 -43.39
N THR A 493 -39.93 -47.84 -42.34
CA THR A 493 -39.75 -49.26 -41.99
C THR A 493 -41.06 -49.90 -41.57
N ALA A 494 -41.91 -49.20 -40.81
CA ALA A 494 -43.25 -49.69 -40.43
C ALA A 494 -44.19 -49.79 -41.65
N GLU A 495 -44.17 -48.82 -42.57
CA GLU A 495 -44.91 -48.89 -43.84
C GLU A 495 -44.50 -50.09 -44.70
N LEU A 496 -43.19 -50.29 -44.88
CA LEU A 496 -42.65 -51.40 -45.68
C LEU A 496 -42.92 -52.76 -45.02
N LEU A 497 -42.87 -52.82 -43.68
CA LEU A 497 -43.24 -54.02 -42.94
C LEU A 497 -44.72 -54.37 -43.10
N GLU A 498 -45.63 -53.40 -43.01
CA GLU A 498 -47.07 -53.64 -43.20
C GLU A 498 -47.40 -53.97 -44.67
N ARG A 499 -46.75 -53.34 -45.66
CA ARG A 499 -46.88 -53.77 -47.07
C ARG A 499 -46.40 -55.21 -47.28
N THR A 500 -45.27 -55.59 -46.69
CA THR A 500 -44.76 -56.98 -46.72
C THR A 500 -45.74 -57.93 -46.00
N ARG A 501 -46.36 -57.49 -44.91
CA ARG A 501 -47.37 -58.24 -44.15
C ARG A 501 -48.61 -58.51 -44.99
N GLN A 502 -49.11 -57.50 -45.71
CA GLN A 502 -50.25 -57.60 -46.63
C GLN A 502 -49.93 -58.52 -47.82
N GLN A 503 -48.78 -58.36 -48.47
CA GLN A 503 -48.34 -59.26 -49.55
C GLN A 503 -48.19 -60.72 -49.08
N ALA A 504 -47.76 -60.95 -47.84
CA ALA A 504 -47.69 -62.30 -47.25
C ALA A 504 -49.08 -62.88 -46.91
N GLU A 505 -50.07 -62.05 -46.58
CA GLU A 505 -51.46 -62.47 -46.41
C GLU A 505 -52.14 -62.76 -47.77
N GLU A 506 -51.86 -61.96 -48.80
CA GLU A 506 -52.32 -62.21 -50.20
C GLU A 506 -51.72 -63.50 -50.78
N MET A 507 -50.40 -63.72 -50.65
CA MET A 507 -49.76 -64.96 -51.12
C MET A 507 -50.31 -66.21 -50.41
N ARG A 508 -50.60 -66.13 -49.11
CA ARG A 508 -51.24 -67.24 -48.37
C ARG A 508 -52.66 -67.53 -48.84
N ALA A 509 -53.42 -66.50 -49.22
CA ALA A 509 -54.75 -66.69 -49.81
C ALA A 509 -54.65 -67.42 -51.15
N GLN A 510 -53.69 -67.04 -52.01
CA GLN A 510 -53.43 -67.74 -53.27
C GLN A 510 -52.92 -69.17 -53.08
N GLU A 511 -52.07 -69.41 -52.07
CA GLU A 511 -51.56 -70.75 -51.74
C GLU A 511 -52.70 -71.69 -51.29
N GLU A 512 -53.60 -71.23 -50.41
CA GLU A 512 -54.76 -72.02 -49.96
C GLU A 512 -55.80 -72.23 -51.08
N GLU A 513 -56.04 -71.23 -51.93
CA GLU A 513 -56.91 -71.36 -53.11
C GLU A 513 -56.31 -72.36 -54.12
N MET A 514 -54.99 -72.33 -54.35
CA MET A 514 -54.29 -73.31 -55.19
C MET A 514 -54.33 -74.71 -54.57
N ARG A 515 -54.23 -74.83 -53.24
CA ARG A 515 -54.35 -76.09 -52.49
C ARG A 515 -55.75 -76.70 -52.64
N GLN A 516 -56.80 -75.90 -52.54
CA GLN A 516 -58.19 -76.36 -52.76
C GLN A 516 -58.42 -76.81 -54.21
N ASN A 517 -57.94 -76.03 -55.20
CA ASN A 517 -58.00 -76.44 -56.60
C ASN A 517 -57.25 -77.76 -56.87
N MET A 518 -56.13 -78.01 -56.17
CA MET A 518 -55.37 -79.26 -56.28
C MET A 518 -56.07 -80.45 -55.60
N GLU A 519 -56.69 -80.25 -54.44
CA GLU A 519 -57.53 -81.26 -53.78
C GLU A 519 -58.75 -81.64 -54.64
N GLU A 520 -59.42 -80.66 -55.27
CA GLU A 520 -60.57 -80.91 -56.16
C GLU A 520 -60.16 -81.59 -57.48
N LEU A 521 -58.99 -81.24 -58.03
CA LEU A 521 -58.38 -81.95 -59.16
C LEU A 521 -58.05 -83.42 -58.82
N GLN A 522 -57.46 -83.67 -57.64
CA GLN A 522 -57.16 -85.04 -57.21
C GLN A 522 -58.45 -85.85 -56.99
N ALA A 523 -59.46 -85.27 -56.34
CA ALA A 523 -60.76 -85.92 -56.16
C ALA A 523 -61.42 -86.26 -57.52
N THR A 524 -61.29 -85.37 -58.51
CA THR A 524 -61.77 -85.58 -59.88
C THR A 524 -61.02 -86.72 -60.58
N GLN A 525 -59.69 -86.82 -60.41
CA GLN A 525 -58.92 -87.96 -60.92
C GLN A 525 -59.31 -89.28 -60.25
N GLU A 526 -59.47 -89.30 -58.92
CA GLU A 526 -59.92 -90.50 -58.20
C GLU A 526 -61.32 -90.93 -58.61
N GLU A 527 -62.25 -90.00 -58.86
CA GLU A 527 -63.58 -90.36 -59.36
C GLU A 527 -63.52 -90.90 -60.80
N SER A 528 -62.70 -90.29 -61.67
CA SER A 528 -62.52 -90.76 -63.04
C SER A 528 -61.95 -92.18 -63.07
N ALA A 529 -60.92 -92.47 -62.28
CA ALA A 529 -60.32 -93.80 -62.18
C ALA A 529 -61.32 -94.86 -61.63
N ARG A 530 -62.22 -94.47 -60.71
CA ARG A 530 -63.31 -95.36 -60.26
C ARG A 530 -64.31 -95.65 -61.37
N ARG A 531 -64.74 -94.64 -62.14
CA ARG A 531 -65.67 -94.80 -63.27
C ARG A 531 -65.06 -95.69 -64.36
N GLU A 532 -63.76 -95.55 -64.61
CA GLU A 532 -63.00 -96.38 -65.56
C GLU A 532 -62.93 -97.85 -65.12
N ALA A 533 -62.58 -98.12 -63.85
CA ALA A 533 -62.59 -99.49 -63.30
C ALA A 533 -64.00 -100.12 -63.20
N GLU A 534 -65.06 -99.31 -63.10
CA GLU A 534 -66.45 -99.79 -63.13
C GLU A 534 -66.94 -100.07 -64.56
N LEU A 535 -66.51 -99.29 -65.56
CA LEU A 535 -66.66 -99.60 -66.98
C LEU A 535 -65.94 -100.90 -67.37
N GLU A 536 -64.73 -101.12 -66.85
CA GLU A 536 -63.94 -102.34 -67.08
C GLU A 536 -64.67 -103.60 -66.55
N LYS A 537 -65.32 -103.50 -65.38
CA LYS A 537 -66.22 -104.55 -64.86
C LYS A 537 -67.42 -104.79 -65.76
N GLN A 538 -68.09 -103.73 -66.24
CA GLN A 538 -69.25 -103.87 -67.13
C GLN A 538 -68.86 -104.52 -68.46
N LEU A 539 -67.68 -104.20 -69.01
CA LEU A 539 -67.12 -104.86 -70.18
C LEU A 539 -66.95 -106.38 -69.95
N HIS A 540 -66.29 -106.78 -68.86
CA HIS A 540 -66.14 -108.21 -68.53
C HIS A 540 -67.46 -108.93 -68.27
N GLU A 541 -68.46 -108.27 -67.68
CA GLU A 541 -69.79 -108.87 -67.49
C GLU A 541 -70.53 -109.03 -68.83
N TYR A 542 -70.39 -108.06 -69.74
CA TYR A 542 -70.92 -108.12 -71.11
C TYR A 542 -70.26 -109.24 -71.95
N GLU A 543 -68.93 -109.39 -71.89
CA GLU A 543 -68.21 -110.52 -72.50
C GLU A 543 -68.70 -111.87 -72.00
N ARG A 544 -68.97 -111.96 -70.69
CA ARG A 544 -69.44 -113.20 -70.04
C ARG A 544 -70.85 -113.57 -70.49
N LEU A 545 -71.74 -112.59 -70.63
CA LEU A 545 -73.06 -112.72 -71.24
C LEU A 545 -72.97 -113.18 -72.71
N LYS A 546 -72.08 -112.56 -73.51
CA LYS A 546 -71.87 -112.93 -74.92
C LYS A 546 -71.44 -114.40 -75.06
N LYS A 547 -70.43 -114.84 -74.32
CA LYS A 547 -69.98 -116.26 -74.28
C LYS A 547 -71.09 -117.21 -73.85
N GLN A 548 -71.97 -116.79 -72.93
CA GLN A 548 -73.10 -117.60 -72.50
C GLN A 548 -74.15 -117.76 -73.63
N GLN A 549 -74.42 -116.69 -74.38
CA GLN A 549 -75.36 -116.71 -75.52
C GLN A 549 -74.83 -117.57 -76.68
N GLU A 550 -73.55 -117.44 -77.04
CA GLU A 550 -72.87 -118.30 -78.03
C GLU A 550 -72.96 -119.79 -77.65
N SER A 551 -72.82 -120.11 -76.35
CA SER A 551 -72.93 -121.49 -75.84
C SER A 551 -74.34 -122.09 -75.94
N PHE A 552 -75.37 -121.23 -76.04
CA PHE A 552 -76.78 -121.62 -76.14
C PHE A 552 -77.18 -121.89 -77.59
N ILE A 553 -76.79 -121.01 -78.53
CA ILE A 553 -77.02 -121.17 -79.98
C ILE A 553 -76.43 -122.50 -80.47
N LYS A 554 -75.20 -122.82 -80.04
CA LYS A 554 -74.47 -124.04 -80.43
C LYS A 554 -75.13 -125.37 -79.99
N LYS A 555 -76.26 -125.33 -79.27
CA LYS A 555 -77.02 -126.53 -78.84
C LYS A 555 -78.32 -126.78 -79.64
N LEU A 556 -78.74 -125.87 -80.52
CA LEU A 556 -80.05 -125.96 -81.19
C LEU A 556 -79.98 -126.48 -82.65
N ASP A 557 -78.92 -126.18 -83.41
CA ASP A 557 -78.80 -126.51 -84.85
C ASP A 557 -78.16 -127.88 -85.17
N GLY A 558 -78.17 -128.82 -84.21
CA GLY A 558 -77.23 -129.95 -84.20
C GLY A 558 -77.70 -131.30 -84.75
N ASN A 559 -78.83 -131.43 -85.47
CA ASN A 559 -79.35 -132.78 -85.79
C ASN A 559 -80.34 -132.94 -86.97
N PHE A 560 -79.93 -132.70 -88.24
CA PHE A 560 -80.34 -133.47 -89.44
C PHE A 560 -79.67 -132.96 -90.75
N SER A 561 -79.13 -133.88 -91.56
CA SER A 561 -78.66 -133.72 -92.97
C SER A 561 -77.55 -132.66 -93.26
N GLY A 562 -76.82 -132.71 -94.39
CA GLY A 562 -76.80 -133.77 -95.42
C GLY A 562 -76.03 -133.55 -96.73
N GLY A 563 -75.03 -132.65 -96.82
CA GLY A 563 -73.95 -132.74 -97.83
C GLY A 563 -74.01 -131.86 -99.10
N LEU A 564 -72.79 -131.55 -99.59
CA LEU A 564 -72.38 -130.95 -100.87
C LEU A 564 -72.64 -129.45 -101.15
N VAL A 565 -71.75 -128.90 -102.00
CA VAL A 565 -71.66 -127.52 -102.52
C VAL A 565 -71.25 -126.46 -101.45
N SER A 566 -70.24 -125.59 -101.59
CA SER A 566 -68.89 -125.53 -102.23
C SER A 566 -68.58 -124.06 -102.53
N ALA A 567 -67.43 -123.54 -102.07
CA ALA A 567 -66.74 -122.33 -102.59
C ALA A 567 -67.55 -120.99 -102.60
N LEU A 568 -66.99 -119.80 -102.79
CA LEU A 568 -65.59 -119.40 -103.00
C LEU A 568 -65.24 -118.26 -102.00
N ASP A 569 -64.00 -117.81 -101.76
CA ASP A 569 -62.65 -118.39 -101.46
C ASP A 569 -61.71 -117.15 -101.17
N GLU A 570 -60.43 -117.34 -100.76
CA GLU A 570 -59.24 -116.44 -100.95
C GLU A 570 -59.28 -114.90 -100.58
N ASP A 571 -58.24 -114.20 -100.09
CA ASP A 571 -56.87 -114.55 -99.60
C ASP A 571 -56.18 -113.32 -98.93
N GLU A 572 -54.95 -113.51 -98.39
CA GLU A 572 -53.82 -112.53 -98.24
C GLU A 572 -54.03 -111.19 -97.42
N ASP A 573 -53.06 -110.57 -96.72
CA ASP A 573 -51.72 -111.01 -96.24
C ASP A 573 -51.15 -110.06 -95.14
N GLU A 574 -50.01 -110.47 -94.53
CA GLU A 574 -48.78 -109.74 -94.08
C GLU A 574 -48.83 -108.25 -93.60
N GLU A 575 -47.92 -107.71 -92.76
CA GLU A 575 -46.59 -108.14 -92.28
C GLU A 575 -46.22 -107.50 -90.90
N GLU A 576 -44.99 -107.80 -90.48
CA GLU A 576 -44.18 -107.49 -89.29
C GLU A 576 -43.84 -105.97 -89.05
N ASP A 577 -43.03 -105.49 -88.08
CA ASP A 577 -42.25 -106.12 -87.00
C ASP A 577 -41.93 -105.17 -85.78
N GLU A 578 -41.10 -105.64 -84.83
CA GLU A 578 -40.44 -104.88 -83.74
C GLU A 578 -39.47 -103.75 -84.21
N GLU A 579 -39.19 -102.73 -83.36
CA GLU A 579 -37.86 -102.60 -82.68
C GLU A 579 -37.66 -101.40 -81.70
N LYS A 580 -37.13 -101.73 -80.52
CA LYS A 580 -35.99 -101.15 -79.74
C LYS A 580 -35.72 -99.62 -79.62
N LYS A 581 -35.71 -99.19 -78.34
CA LYS A 581 -34.66 -98.41 -77.59
C LYS A 581 -34.23 -96.98 -78.01
N SER A 582 -34.13 -96.08 -77.00
CA SER A 582 -32.99 -95.15 -76.84
C SER A 582 -32.80 -94.60 -75.39
N LYS A 583 -31.58 -94.08 -75.12
CA LYS A 583 -31.01 -93.31 -73.97
C LYS A 583 -29.94 -92.33 -74.59
N PRO A 584 -29.39 -91.25 -73.97
CA PRO A 584 -28.95 -91.01 -72.57
C PRO A 584 -29.58 -89.68 -72.00
N ASN A 585 -29.04 -88.80 -71.12
CA ASN A 585 -27.80 -88.57 -70.30
C ASN A 585 -28.25 -88.24 -68.84
N ILE A 586 -27.52 -87.81 -67.78
CA ILE A 586 -26.18 -87.26 -67.41
C ILE A 586 -25.88 -85.77 -67.62
N GLU A 587 -25.99 -84.98 -66.54
CA GLU A 587 -25.04 -84.03 -65.89
C GLU A 587 -25.78 -83.54 -64.60
N GLU A 588 -25.27 -83.43 -63.35
CA GLU A 588 -24.00 -83.05 -62.68
C GLU A 588 -23.84 -81.54 -62.36
N GLU A 589 -23.00 -81.19 -61.35
CA GLU A 589 -22.95 -79.93 -60.55
C GLU A 589 -24.19 -79.78 -59.62
N GLU A 590 -24.13 -79.70 -58.29
CA GLU A 590 -23.06 -79.41 -57.30
C GLU A 590 -22.56 -77.96 -57.26
N ASP A 591 -23.00 -77.19 -56.25
CA ASP A 591 -22.42 -75.93 -55.79
C ASP A 591 -22.74 -75.74 -54.29
N GLU A 592 -21.83 -75.18 -53.49
CA GLU A 592 -21.94 -75.12 -52.01
C GLU A 592 -22.66 -73.86 -51.50
N TYR A 593 -23.54 -73.98 -50.48
CA TYR A 593 -23.39 -73.33 -49.15
C TYR A 593 -24.48 -73.69 -48.12
#